data_AF-A0A1W6AJS4-F1
#
_entry.id   AF-A0A1W6AJS4-F1
#
_cell.length_a   1.000
_cell.length_b   1.000
_cell.length_c   1.000
_cell.angle_alpha   90.00
_cell.angle_beta   90.00
_cell.angle_gamma   90.00
#
_symmetry.space_group_name_H-M   'P 1'
#
loop_
_entity.id
_entity.type
_entity.pdbx_description
1 polymer ?
#
loop_
_entity_poly.entity_id
_entity_poly.type
_entity_poly.pdbx_seq_one_letter_code
_entity_poly.pdbx_strand_id
1 'polypeptide(L)'
;MEQLTLLPAIDRETEKQVQREVVKILKEYRALKTRFENEVELKHEGISLFPEIRNTRHISNIKFKQIDKALQYVLDYDEAEIIKKKYLNADKPKDSFIYTELSMKKDHFYYKKKNAIRLIATSLGMI
;
A
#
# COMPACT_ATOMS: atom_id res chain seq x y z
N MET A 1 -25.24 19.57 -8.59
CA MET A 1 -24.35 18.39 -8.55
C MET A 1 -23.60 18.43 -7.24
N GLU A 2 -24.07 17.67 -6.25
CA GLU A 2 -23.40 17.55 -4.96
C GLU A 2 -22.11 16.74 -5.13
N GLN A 3 -20.99 17.33 -4.74
CA GLN A 3 -19.72 16.61 -4.69
C GLN A 3 -19.77 15.58 -3.56
N LEU A 4 -19.45 14.33 -3.90
CA LEU A 4 -19.11 13.25 -2.96
C LEU A 4 -17.87 13.61 -2.13
N THR A 5 -17.98 14.51 -1.16
CA THR A 5 -16.98 14.65 -0.10
C THR A 5 -17.42 13.78 1.07
N LEU A 6 -17.28 12.46 0.91
CA LEU A 6 -17.60 11.45 1.93
C LEU A 6 -16.75 11.56 3.21
N LEU A 7 -15.75 12.45 3.24
CA LEU A 7 -14.84 12.58 4.36
C LEU A 7 -14.46 14.07 4.57
N PRO A 8 -14.38 14.56 5.83
CA PRO A 8 -14.06 15.95 6.15
C PRO A 8 -12.73 16.39 5.54
N ALA A 9 -12.60 17.68 5.24
CA ALA A 9 -11.37 18.24 4.69
C ALA A 9 -10.23 18.05 5.70
N ILE A 10 -9.26 17.21 5.34
CA ILE A 10 -8.04 17.00 6.12
C ILE A 10 -7.11 18.18 5.82
N ASP A 11 -6.49 18.75 6.85
CA ASP A 11 -5.52 19.82 6.65
C ASP A 11 -4.26 19.30 5.93
N ARG A 12 -3.52 20.22 5.33
CA ARG A 12 -2.34 19.88 4.52
C ARG A 12 -1.25 19.15 5.30
N GLU A 13 -1.09 19.39 6.60
CA GLU A 13 -0.05 18.75 7.40
C GLU A 13 -0.45 17.31 7.76
N THR A 14 -1.71 17.10 8.16
CA THR A 14 -2.24 15.75 8.35
C THR A 14 -2.18 14.93 7.07
N GLU A 15 -2.49 15.50 5.89
CA GLU A 15 -2.36 14.79 4.62
C GLU A 15 -0.92 14.32 4.33
N LYS A 16 0.08 15.17 4.62
CA LYS A 16 1.50 14.78 4.48
C LYS A 16 1.89 13.71 5.48
N GLN A 17 1.36 13.75 6.70
CA GLN A 17 1.60 12.72 7.70
C GLN A 17 1.02 11.38 7.26
N VAL A 18 -0.26 11.38 6.85
CA VAL A 18 -0.94 10.20 6.30
C VAL A 18 -0.15 9.62 5.13
N GLN A 19 0.26 10.46 4.17
CA GLN A 19 1.08 10.01 3.05
C GLN A 19 2.39 9.37 3.49
N ARG A 20 3.12 9.97 4.44
CA ARG A 20 4.38 9.43 4.95
C ARG A 20 4.17 8.06 5.59
N GLU A 21 3.16 7.92 6.43
CA GLU A 21 2.87 6.67 7.13
C GLU A 21 2.38 5.56 6.19
N VAL A 22 1.46 5.86 5.26
CA VAL A 22 1.03 4.89 4.25
C VAL A 22 2.20 4.41 3.40
N VAL A 23 3.12 5.29 3.01
CA VAL A 23 4.32 4.87 2.25
C VAL A 23 5.22 3.93 3.06
N LYS A 24 5.34 4.10 4.38
CA LYS A 24 6.07 3.15 5.24
C LYS A 24 5.36 1.81 5.29
N ILE A 25 4.03 1.81 5.46
CA ILE A 25 3.20 0.60 5.49
C ILE A 25 3.35 -0.20 4.19
N LEU A 26 3.32 0.47 3.03
CA LEU A 26 3.48 -0.20 1.73
C LEU A 26 4.87 -0.83 1.56
N LYS A 27 5.92 -0.22 2.12
CA LYS A 27 7.26 -0.83 2.17
C LYS A 27 7.32 -2.03 3.10
N GLU A 28 6.71 -1.93 4.29
CA GLU A 28 6.61 -3.04 5.24
C GLU A 28 5.83 -4.20 4.61
N TYR A 29 4.75 -3.92 3.89
CA TYR A 29 3.95 -4.93 3.18
C TYR A 29 4.78 -5.76 2.20
N ARG A 30 5.68 -5.14 1.42
CA ARG A 30 6.56 -5.90 0.51
C ARG A 30 7.42 -6.91 1.26
N ALA A 31 8.02 -6.48 2.38
CA ALA A 31 8.84 -7.36 3.20
C ALA A 31 8.00 -8.48 3.84
N LEU A 32 6.80 -8.16 4.32
CA LEU A 32 5.88 -9.15 4.89
C LEU A 32 5.41 -10.16 3.83
N LYS A 33 5.05 -9.70 2.64
CA LYS A 33 4.62 -10.57 1.54
C LYS A 33 5.69 -11.59 1.18
N THR A 34 6.91 -11.13 0.91
CA THR A 34 8.04 -12.03 0.64
C THR A 34 8.35 -12.95 1.82
N ARG A 35 8.27 -12.47 3.07
CA ARG A 35 8.41 -13.34 4.25
C ARG A 35 7.39 -14.47 4.23
N PHE A 36 6.12 -14.18 3.96
CA PHE A 36 5.07 -15.20 3.97
C PHE A 36 5.19 -16.18 2.79
N GLU A 37 5.62 -15.71 1.62
CA GLU A 37 5.96 -16.56 0.47
C GLU A 37 7.10 -17.53 0.83
N ASN A 38 8.20 -17.02 1.39
CA ASN A 38 9.31 -17.84 1.86
C ASN A 38 8.89 -18.84 2.96
N GLU A 39 8.01 -18.44 3.88
CA GLU A 39 7.49 -19.35 4.92
C GLU A 39 6.67 -20.51 4.33
N VAL A 40 6.02 -20.33 3.18
CA VAL A 40 5.31 -21.40 2.47
C VAL A 40 6.30 -22.36 1.83
N GLU A 41 7.33 -21.85 1.14
CA GLU A 41 8.40 -22.65 0.55
C GLU A 41 9.13 -23.49 1.60
N LEU A 42 9.53 -22.87 2.71
CA LEU A 42 10.22 -23.56 3.81
C LEU A 42 9.37 -24.66 4.46
N LYS A 43 8.05 -24.43 4.61
CA LYS A 43 7.13 -25.45 5.12
C LYS A 43 6.96 -26.62 4.15
N HIS A 44 6.95 -26.34 2.85
CA HIS A 44 6.88 -27.38 1.83
C HIS A 44 8.11 -28.29 1.86
N GLU A 45 9.29 -27.69 2.00
CA GLU A 45 10.57 -28.41 2.08
C GLU A 45 10.84 -29.02 3.47
N GLY A 46 10.11 -28.59 4.51
CA GLY A 46 10.34 -29.01 5.89
C GLY A 46 11.64 -28.48 6.50
N ILE A 47 12.19 -27.39 5.96
CA ILE A 47 13.50 -26.83 6.33
C ILE A 47 13.33 -25.50 7.08
N SER A 48 14.26 -25.20 7.98
CA SER A 48 14.41 -23.88 8.60
C SER A 48 15.79 -23.31 8.25
N LEU A 49 15.84 -22.21 7.48
CA LEU A 49 17.09 -21.61 7.01
C LEU A 49 17.67 -20.54 7.94
N PHE A 50 16.81 -19.78 8.63
CA PHE A 50 17.22 -18.61 9.41
C PHE A 50 16.59 -18.63 10.82
N PRO A 51 17.32 -18.19 11.87
CA PRO A 51 16.78 -18.12 13.22
C PRO A 51 15.78 -16.95 13.39
N GLU A 52 14.70 -17.16 14.13
CA GLU A 52 13.77 -16.09 14.51
C GLU A 52 14.30 -15.33 15.75
N ILE A 53 14.71 -14.08 15.56
CA ILE A 53 15.26 -13.24 16.65
C ILE A 53 14.16 -12.68 17.56
N ARG A 54 12.95 -12.43 17.03
CA ARG A 54 11.80 -11.91 17.78
C ARG A 54 10.52 -12.58 17.32
N ASN A 55 9.75 -13.12 18.27
CA ASN A 55 8.43 -13.71 17.99
C ASN A 55 7.41 -12.60 17.68
N THR A 56 7.40 -12.17 16.43
CA THR A 56 6.50 -11.14 15.88
C THR A 56 5.51 -11.71 14.89
N ARG A 57 5.56 -13.03 14.65
CA ARG A 57 4.84 -13.71 13.58
C ARG A 57 3.35 -13.44 13.58
N HIS A 58 2.71 -13.50 14.76
CA HIS A 58 1.27 -13.27 14.88
C HIS A 58 0.88 -11.84 14.47
N ILE A 59 1.60 -10.84 14.99
CA ILE A 59 1.36 -9.42 14.70
C ILE A 59 1.63 -9.13 13.21
N SER A 60 2.75 -9.62 12.69
CA SER A 60 3.11 -9.51 11.26
C SER A 60 2.03 -10.11 10.35
N ASN A 61 1.44 -11.24 10.74
CA ASN A 61 0.38 -11.89 9.96
C ASN A 61 -0.92 -11.08 9.97
N ILE A 62 -1.33 -10.53 11.11
CA ILE A 62 -2.50 -9.64 11.17
C ILE A 62 -2.27 -8.40 10.32
N LYS A 63 -1.12 -7.73 10.48
CA LYS A 63 -0.75 -6.56 9.67
C LYS A 63 -0.80 -6.87 8.18
N PHE A 64 -0.15 -7.95 7.75
CA PHE A 64 -0.14 -8.36 6.34
C PHE A 64 -1.56 -8.55 5.82
N LYS A 65 -2.41 -9.31 6.52
CA LYS A 65 -3.79 -9.55 6.09
C LYS A 65 -4.62 -8.27 5.99
N GLN A 66 -4.43 -7.31 6.89
CA GLN A 66 -5.15 -6.04 6.84
C GLN A 66 -4.69 -5.18 5.65
N ILE A 67 -3.38 -5.07 5.42
CA ILE A 67 -2.83 -4.30 4.31
C ILE A 67 -3.19 -4.96 2.97
N ASP A 68 -3.11 -6.29 2.89
CA ASP A 68 -3.44 -7.05 1.69
C ASP A 68 -4.92 -6.85 1.30
N LYS A 69 -5.84 -6.93 2.27
CA LYS A 69 -7.26 -6.61 2.05
C LYS A 69 -7.48 -5.17 1.61
N ALA A 70 -6.78 -4.21 2.22
CA ALA A 70 -6.87 -2.81 1.82
C ALA A 70 -6.46 -2.63 0.34
N LEU A 71 -5.35 -3.26 -0.07
CA LEU A 71 -4.89 -3.19 -1.46
C LEU A 71 -5.83 -3.91 -2.44
N GLN A 72 -6.51 -4.97 -2.01
CA GLN A 72 -7.37 -5.78 -2.88
C GLN A 72 -8.78 -5.20 -3.07
N TYR A 73 -9.39 -4.66 -2.01
CA TYR A 73 -10.84 -4.38 -2.00
C TYR A 73 -11.20 -2.91 -1.90
N VAL A 74 -10.24 -2.02 -1.61
CA VAL A 74 -10.54 -0.61 -1.33
C VAL A 74 -10.26 0.29 -2.54
N LEU A 75 -9.30 -0.10 -3.38
CA LEU A 75 -8.83 0.71 -4.50
C LEU A 75 -9.56 0.33 -5.79
N ASP A 76 -9.86 1.32 -6.62
CA ASP A 76 -10.21 1.04 -8.01
C ASP A 76 -8.98 0.59 -8.84
N TYR A 77 -9.21 0.18 -10.08
CA TYR A 77 -8.15 -0.33 -10.96
C TYR A 77 -6.99 0.67 -11.16
N ASP A 78 -7.33 1.94 -11.43
CA ASP A 78 -6.33 2.98 -11.68
C ASP A 78 -5.52 3.27 -10.42
N GLU A 79 -6.20 3.36 -9.28
CA GLU A 79 -5.58 3.56 -7.97
C GLU A 79 -4.65 2.40 -7.61
N ALA A 80 -5.10 1.16 -7.81
CA ALA A 80 -4.30 -0.04 -7.55
C ALA A 80 -3.04 -0.08 -8.42
N GLU A 81 -3.16 0.21 -9.72
CA GLU A 81 -2.00 0.25 -10.63
C GLU A 81 -1.03 1.38 -10.29
N ILE A 82 -1.53 2.56 -9.89
CA ILE A 82 -0.69 3.66 -9.39
C ILE A 82 0.09 3.20 -8.14
N ILE A 83 -0.60 2.60 -7.15
CA ILE A 83 0.05 2.16 -5.91
C ILE A 83 1.09 1.07 -6.19
N LYS A 84 0.74 0.11 -7.04
CA LYS A 84 1.61 -0.99 -7.46
C LYS A 84 2.88 -0.48 -8.14
N LYS A 85 2.74 0.33 -9.19
CA LYS A 85 3.87 0.89 -9.94
C LYS A 85 4.71 1.84 -9.09
N LYS A 86 4.09 2.68 -8.26
CA LYS A 86 4.80 3.71 -7.51
C LYS A 86 5.51 3.19 -6.26
N TYR A 87 4.86 2.31 -5.51
CA TYR A 87 5.26 1.97 -4.14
C TYR A 87 5.60 0.49 -3.96
N LEU A 88 4.94 -0.41 -4.70
CA LEU A 88 5.18 -1.85 -4.58
C LEU A 88 6.28 -2.35 -5.52
N ASN A 89 6.56 -1.63 -6.62
CA ASN A 89 7.68 -1.93 -7.51
C ASN A 89 9.05 -1.55 -6.89
N ALA A 90 10.09 -2.32 -7.19
CA ALA A 90 11.48 -2.05 -6.79
C ALA A 90 12.04 -0.79 -7.49
N ASP A 91 11.67 -0.56 -8.75
CA ASP A 91 12.32 0.41 -9.63
C ASP A 91 11.94 1.88 -9.35
N LYS A 92 11.01 2.12 -8.42
CA LYS A 92 10.55 3.46 -7.97
C LYS A 92 10.43 4.49 -9.12
N PRO A 93 9.66 4.20 -10.18
CA PRO A 93 9.57 5.08 -11.34
C PRO A 93 9.11 6.50 -10.96
N LYS A 94 9.54 7.47 -11.76
CA LYS A 94 9.08 8.86 -11.66
C LYS A 94 7.58 8.91 -11.92
N ASP A 95 6.89 9.84 -11.24
CA ASP A 95 5.43 10.04 -11.44
C ASP A 95 5.11 10.28 -12.93
N SER A 96 5.99 11.00 -13.64
CA SER A 96 5.86 11.26 -15.08
C SER A 96 5.87 10.03 -15.95
N PHE A 97 6.69 9.05 -15.60
CA PHE A 97 6.70 7.78 -16.31
C PHE A 97 5.38 7.03 -16.09
N ILE A 98 4.92 6.98 -14.84
CA ILE A 98 3.71 6.22 -14.46
C ILE A 98 2.46 6.77 -15.16
N TYR A 99 2.19 8.08 -15.08
CA TYR A 99 0.98 8.61 -15.73
C TYR A 99 1.06 8.53 -17.26
N THR A 100 2.26 8.56 -17.84
CA THR A 100 2.44 8.37 -19.30
C THR A 100 2.14 6.93 -19.68
N GLU A 101 2.69 5.97 -18.93
CA GLU A 101 2.47 4.53 -19.15
C GLU A 101 1.00 4.14 -18.96
N LEU A 102 0.33 4.71 -17.96
CA LEU A 102 -1.10 4.52 -17.71
C LEU A 102 -2.01 5.33 -18.65
N SER A 103 -1.45 6.05 -19.63
CA SER A 103 -2.21 6.92 -20.56
C SER A 103 -3.13 7.91 -19.83
N MET A 104 -2.67 8.45 -18.70
CA MET A 104 -3.45 9.25 -17.76
C MET A 104 -3.01 10.71 -17.77
N LYS A 105 -3.98 11.64 -17.68
CA LYS A 105 -3.67 13.06 -17.47
C LYS A 105 -3.02 13.29 -16.10
N LYS A 106 -2.05 14.19 -16.05
CA LYS A 106 -1.28 14.54 -14.84
C LYS A 106 -2.18 14.84 -13.63
N ASP A 107 -3.18 15.69 -13.79
CA ASP A 107 -4.04 16.08 -12.67
C ASP A 107 -4.90 14.92 -12.17
N HIS A 108 -5.39 14.09 -13.09
CA HIS A 108 -6.15 12.88 -12.74
C HIS A 108 -5.27 11.88 -11.97
N PHE A 109 -4.01 11.72 -12.39
CA PHE A 109 -3.03 10.90 -11.67
C PHE A 109 -2.81 11.37 -10.24
N TYR A 110 -2.58 12.67 -10.01
CA TYR A 110 -2.35 13.18 -8.66
C TYR A 110 -3.61 13.08 -7.79
N TYR A 111 -4.79 13.26 -8.37
CA TYR A 111 -6.06 13.05 -7.68
C TYR A 111 -6.22 11.59 -7.24
N LYS A 112 -6.10 10.63 -8.16
CA LYS A 112 -6.21 9.19 -7.89
C LYS A 112 -5.16 8.72 -6.89
N LYS A 113 -3.90 9.15 -7.06
CA LYS A 113 -2.81 8.84 -6.12
C LYS A 113 -3.11 9.33 -4.70
N LYS A 114 -3.61 10.55 -4.56
CA LYS A 114 -4.00 11.12 -3.26
C LYS A 114 -5.19 10.35 -2.66
N ASN A 115 -6.19 10.04 -3.47
CA ASN A 115 -7.38 9.31 -3.03
C ASN A 115 -7.03 7.89 -2.56
N ALA A 116 -6.22 7.15 -3.33
CA ALA A 116 -5.76 5.83 -2.96
C ALA A 116 -5.05 5.80 -1.59
N ILE A 117 -4.16 6.75 -1.33
CA ILE A 117 -3.46 6.88 -0.05
C ILE A 117 -4.46 7.12 1.10
N ARG A 118 -5.43 8.01 0.88
CA ARG A 118 -6.46 8.32 1.87
C ARG A 118 -7.34 7.10 2.16
N LEU A 119 -7.76 6.38 1.13
CA LEU A 119 -8.58 5.19 1.26
C LEU A 119 -7.85 4.06 2.01
N ILE A 120 -6.57 3.83 1.69
CA ILE A 120 -5.73 2.90 2.46
C ILE A 120 -5.69 3.32 3.93
N ALA A 121 -5.38 4.59 4.22
CA ALA A 121 -5.32 5.09 5.59
C ALA A 121 -6.64 4.92 6.34
N THR A 122 -7.77 5.22 5.68
CA THR A 122 -9.12 5.04 6.25
C THR A 122 -9.39 3.57 6.57
N SER A 123 -9.10 2.67 5.63
CA SER A 123 -9.33 1.23 5.81
C SER A 123 -8.46 0.59 6.90
N LEU A 124 -7.31 1.20 7.19
CA LEU A 124 -6.40 0.80 8.26
C LEU A 124 -6.68 1.52 9.59
N GLY A 125 -7.72 2.37 9.66
CA GLY A 125 -8.14 3.08 10.87
C GLY A 125 -7.17 4.18 11.31
N MET A 126 -6.45 4.79 10.37
CA MET A 126 -5.52 5.88 10.66
C MET A 126 -6.20 7.26 10.68
N ILE A 127 -7.37 7.37 10.04
CA ILE A 127 -8.18 8.59 9.90
C ILE A 127 -9.67 8.25 9.95
#